data_AF-A0A849M374-F1
#
_entry.id   AF-A0A849M374-F1
#
_cell.length_a   1.000
_cell.length_b   1.000
_cell.length_c   1.000
_cell.angle_alpha   90.00
_cell.angle_beta   90.00
_cell.angle_gamma   90.00
#
_symmetry.space_group_name_H-M   'P 1'
#
loop_
_entity.id
_entity.type
_entity.pdbx_description
1 polymer ?
#
loop_
_entity_poly.entity_id
_entity_poly.type
_entity_poly.pdbx_seq_one_letter_code
_entity_poly.pdbx_strand_id
1 'polypeptide(L)'
;MTKYLQVYVLISAIILFNSCVVKPLLYHSEAELPYYSKTTLTNFELIIKEKKSSDYLKFGIICATDNNKTKYILIAPGNQNSSIRDMNNVRLDRSITLLKKQAQELLKSLEYSINNWSKNIPQLNGINIEYLVAPEQEIIQQSDNVVTWYPTLKFNYQNNSKGPLGIVILGEGFLKYYYELNSIGKLENFRDLLKIAITKI
;
A
#
# COMPACT_ATOMS: atom_id res chain seq x y z
N MET A 1 -67.04 -15.25 49.74
CA MET A 1 -65.78 -16.03 49.65
C MET A 1 -64.90 -15.67 48.44
N THR A 2 -65.36 -14.79 47.52
CA THR A 2 -64.65 -14.39 46.29
C THR A 2 -63.76 -13.14 46.44
N LYS A 3 -63.99 -12.27 47.43
CA LYS A 3 -63.16 -11.07 47.66
C LYS A 3 -61.74 -11.36 48.15
N TYR A 4 -61.56 -12.42 48.95
CA TYR A 4 -60.23 -12.81 49.45
C TYR A 4 -59.35 -13.39 48.33
N LEU A 5 -59.94 -14.10 47.37
CA LEU A 5 -59.21 -14.69 46.24
C LEU A 5 -58.58 -13.61 45.34
N GLN A 6 -59.29 -12.49 45.10
CA GLN A 6 -58.76 -11.36 44.32
C GLN A 6 -57.59 -10.66 45.02
N VAL A 7 -57.62 -10.56 46.35
CA VAL A 7 -56.54 -9.94 47.13
C VAL A 7 -55.29 -10.82 47.11
N TYR A 8 -55.44 -12.14 47.24
CA TYR A 8 -54.30 -13.06 47.17
C TYR A 8 -53.65 -13.10 45.79
N VAL A 9 -54.42 -13.01 44.70
CA VAL A 9 -53.86 -12.96 43.34
C VAL A 9 -53.09 -11.64 43.12
N LEU A 10 -53.61 -10.52 43.61
CA LEU A 10 -52.93 -9.21 43.50
C LEU A 10 -51.61 -9.19 44.29
N ILE A 11 -51.62 -9.71 45.52
CA ILE A 11 -50.42 -9.77 46.37
C ILE A 11 -49.36 -10.69 45.75
N SER A 12 -49.78 -11.84 45.21
CA SER A 12 -48.88 -12.77 44.49
C SER A 12 -48.22 -12.12 43.28
N ALA A 13 -48.97 -11.34 42.50
CA ALA A 13 -48.44 -10.61 41.35
C ALA A 13 -47.44 -9.52 41.76
N ILE A 14 -47.70 -8.77 42.84
CA ILE A 14 -46.80 -7.71 43.33
C ILE A 14 -45.48 -8.30 43.87
N ILE A 15 -45.51 -9.50 44.47
CA ILE A 15 -44.31 -10.20 44.94
C ILE A 15 -43.47 -10.71 43.76
N LEU A 16 -44.11 -11.24 42.71
CA LEU A 16 -43.43 -11.69 41.48
C LEU A 16 -42.75 -10.55 40.72
N PHE A 17 -43.33 -9.34 40.73
CA PHE A 17 -42.70 -8.17 40.09
C PHE A 17 -41.56 -7.55 40.93
N ASN A 18 -41.58 -7.67 42.26
CA ASN A 18 -40.51 -7.16 43.13
C ASN A 18 -39.31 -8.10 43.27
N SER A 19 -39.41 -9.38 42.88
CA SER A 19 -38.27 -10.30 42.91
C SER A 19 -37.34 -10.17 41.70
N CYS A 20 -37.74 -9.44 40.66
CA CYS A 20 -36.88 -9.15 39.50
C CYS A 20 -36.09 -7.86 39.73
N VAL A 21 -35.07 -7.93 40.60
CA VAL A 21 -34.00 -6.93 40.58
C VAL A 21 -33.23 -7.13 39.28
N VAL A 22 -33.60 -6.38 38.24
CA VAL A 22 -32.80 -6.29 37.02
C VAL A 22 -31.53 -5.54 37.39
N LYS A 23 -30.52 -6.28 37.86
CA LYS A 23 -29.16 -5.74 37.92
C LYS A 23 -28.78 -5.43 36.46
N PRO A 24 -28.38 -4.20 36.12
CA PRO A 24 -27.78 -3.97 34.82
C PRO A 24 -26.56 -4.88 34.72
N LEU A 25 -26.66 -5.95 33.94
CA LEU A 25 -25.51 -6.72 33.54
C LEU A 25 -24.75 -5.79 32.60
N LEU A 26 -23.75 -5.09 33.13
CA LEU A 26 -22.76 -4.45 32.28
C LEU A 26 -22.14 -5.59 31.49
N TYR A 27 -22.51 -5.70 30.21
CA TYR A 27 -21.87 -6.62 29.30
C TYR A 27 -20.39 -6.23 29.24
N HIS A 28 -19.56 -6.96 29.97
CA HIS A 28 -18.14 -7.00 29.73
C HIS A 28 -17.93 -8.24 28.89
N SER A 29 -17.67 -8.02 27.61
CA SER A 29 -17.18 -9.07 26.74
C SER A 29 -15.93 -9.67 27.40
N GLU A 30 -16.05 -10.88 27.93
CA GLU A 30 -14.91 -11.69 28.39
C GLU A 30 -14.07 -12.22 27.21
N ALA A 31 -14.40 -11.85 25.97
CA ALA A 31 -13.52 -12.09 24.85
C ALA A 31 -12.21 -11.33 25.11
N GLU A 32 -11.16 -12.08 25.46
CA GLU A 32 -9.78 -11.61 25.41
C GLU A 32 -9.51 -11.15 23.98
N LEU A 33 -9.61 -9.84 23.76
CA LEU A 33 -9.11 -9.24 22.54
C LEU A 33 -7.59 -9.31 22.63
N PRO A 34 -6.90 -10.04 21.73
CA PRO A 34 -5.45 -10.13 21.77
C PRO A 34 -4.87 -8.75 21.43
N TYR A 35 -4.44 -8.02 22.45
CA TYR A 35 -3.73 -6.77 22.28
C TYR A 35 -2.23 -7.05 22.16
N TYR A 36 -1.60 -6.56 21.10
CA TYR A 36 -0.14 -6.44 21.04
C TYR A 36 0.24 -5.01 20.70
N SER A 37 1.36 -4.56 21.26
CA SER A 37 1.99 -3.29 20.90
C SER A 37 3.37 -3.58 20.35
N LYS A 38 3.72 -2.93 19.24
CA LYS A 38 5.03 -3.05 18.61
C LYS A 38 5.48 -1.68 18.14
N THR A 39 6.72 -1.34 18.45
CA THR A 39 7.41 -0.17 17.89
C THR A 39 8.53 -0.66 16.99
N THR A 40 8.60 -0.12 15.78
CA THR A 40 9.74 -0.30 14.87
C THR A 40 10.38 1.05 14.63
N LEU A 41 11.67 1.19 14.88
CA LEU A 41 12.43 2.37 14.50
C LEU A 41 12.94 2.17 13.08
N THR A 42 12.56 3.03 12.15
CA THR A 42 12.98 2.95 10.75
C THR A 42 13.72 4.21 10.34
N ASN A 43 14.93 4.04 9.80
CA ASN A 43 15.71 5.12 9.19
C ASN A 43 15.44 5.14 7.68
N PHE A 44 15.17 6.32 7.13
CA PHE A 44 14.87 6.53 5.70
C PHE A 44 15.93 7.39 5.02
N GLU A 45 16.34 6.98 3.82
CA GLU A 45 17.22 7.76 2.95
C GLU A 45 16.60 7.85 1.56
N LEU A 46 16.22 9.05 1.13
CA LEU A 46 15.75 9.29 -0.24
C LEU A 46 16.92 9.20 -1.21
N ILE A 47 16.75 8.42 -2.28
CA ILE A 47 17.73 8.33 -3.35
C ILE A 47 17.38 9.34 -4.43
N ILE A 48 18.24 10.34 -4.60
CA ILE A 48 18.13 11.38 -5.64
C ILE A 48 19.44 11.49 -6.42
N LYS A 49 19.33 12.03 -7.64
CA LYS A 49 20.46 12.45 -8.48
C LYS A 49 20.22 13.86 -8.96
N GLU A 50 21.27 14.66 -9.09
CA GLU A 50 21.20 15.93 -9.80
C GLU A 50 20.91 15.66 -11.28
N LYS A 51 19.74 16.11 -11.76
CA LYS A 51 19.24 15.91 -13.13
C LYS A 51 18.53 17.18 -13.59
N LYS A 52 18.29 17.29 -14.90
CA LYS A 52 17.44 18.35 -15.46
C LYS A 52 16.05 18.28 -14.82
N SER A 53 15.43 19.45 -14.59
CA SER A 53 14.12 19.55 -13.91
C SER A 53 13.01 18.71 -14.56
N SER A 54 13.08 18.42 -15.86
CA SER A 54 12.11 17.63 -16.62
C SER A 54 12.12 16.12 -16.32
N ASP A 55 13.23 15.61 -15.80
CA ASP A 55 13.47 14.16 -15.72
C ASP A 55 13.27 13.61 -14.30
N TYR A 56 12.93 14.47 -13.34
CA TYR A 56 12.62 14.04 -11.99
C TYR A 56 11.34 13.19 -11.95
N LEU A 57 11.35 12.19 -11.07
CA LEU A 57 10.21 11.32 -10.83
C LEU A 57 9.22 12.00 -9.90
N LYS A 58 7.93 11.72 -10.09
CA LYS A 58 6.84 12.15 -9.20
C LYS A 58 6.57 11.16 -8.07
N PHE A 59 7.43 10.16 -7.94
CA PHE A 59 7.47 9.18 -6.86
C PHE A 59 8.92 9.04 -6.38
N GLY A 60 9.10 8.68 -5.11
CA GLY A 60 10.39 8.53 -4.46
C GLY A 60 10.85 7.08 -4.45
N ILE A 61 12.17 6.88 -4.50
CA ILE A 61 12.84 5.62 -4.20
C ILE A 61 13.67 5.84 -2.95
N ILE A 62 13.41 5.05 -1.92
CA ILE A 62 13.92 5.30 -0.57
C ILE A 62 14.55 4.01 -0.06
N CYS A 63 15.75 4.10 0.51
CA CYS A 63 16.31 3.03 1.30
C CYS A 63 15.79 3.16 2.73
N ALA A 64 15.22 2.08 3.26
CA ALA A 64 14.72 2.00 4.61
C ALA A 64 15.50 0.95 5.39
N THR A 65 15.79 1.24 6.66
CA THR A 65 16.45 0.31 7.56
C THR A 65 15.72 0.24 8.89
N ASP A 66 15.11 -0.91 9.18
CA ASP A 66 14.47 -1.17 10.47
C ASP A 66 15.51 -1.58 11.51
N ASN A 67 15.50 -0.92 12.67
CA ASN A 67 16.33 -1.21 13.83
C ASN A 67 17.82 -1.38 13.48
N ASN A 68 18.31 -0.64 12.48
CA ASN A 68 19.67 -0.73 11.92
C ASN A 68 20.09 -2.11 11.38
N LYS A 69 19.13 -2.99 11.06
CA LYS A 69 19.38 -4.38 10.62
C LYS A 69 18.72 -4.71 9.29
N THR A 70 17.40 -4.59 9.23
CA THR A 70 16.64 -5.05 8.06
C THR A 70 16.55 -3.93 7.04
N LYS A 71 17.24 -4.11 5.90
CA LYS A 71 17.26 -3.13 4.82
C LYS A 71 16.30 -3.52 3.70
N TYR A 72 15.57 -2.55 3.20
CA TYR A 72 14.63 -2.72 2.09
C TYR A 72 14.48 -1.41 1.32
N ILE A 73 13.83 -1.49 0.16
CA ILE A 73 13.53 -0.33 -0.67
C ILE A 73 12.04 0.00 -0.51
N LEU A 74 11.72 1.28 -0.41
CA LEU A 74 10.37 1.79 -0.51
C LEU A 74 10.22 2.56 -1.82
N ILE A 75 9.14 2.27 -2.55
CA ILE A 75 8.67 3.12 -3.64
C ILE A 75 7.43 3.84 -3.17
N ALA A 76 7.51 5.17 -3.07
CA ALA A 76 6.51 5.97 -2.39
C ALA A 76 5.95 7.06 -3.32
N PRO A 77 4.62 7.27 -3.35
CA PRO A 77 4.04 8.33 -4.14
C PRO A 77 4.39 9.71 -3.57
N GLY A 78 4.30 10.74 -4.42
CA GLY A 78 4.44 12.13 -3.97
C GLY A 78 3.18 12.70 -3.30
N ASN A 79 3.37 13.72 -2.46
CA ASN A 79 2.30 14.48 -1.79
C ASN A 79 1.52 15.39 -2.76
N GLN A 80 2.08 15.69 -3.93
CA GLN A 80 1.51 16.60 -4.92
C GLN A 80 1.90 16.15 -6.34
N ASN A 81 1.32 16.75 -7.38
CA ASN A 81 1.66 16.49 -8.79
C ASN A 81 3.06 17.00 -9.20
N SER A 82 3.91 17.35 -8.23
CA SER A 82 5.27 17.84 -8.38
C SER A 82 6.30 16.71 -8.31
N SER A 83 7.49 17.01 -8.81
CA SER A 83 8.64 16.10 -8.74
C SER A 83 9.18 15.97 -7.31
N ILE A 84 9.59 14.75 -6.93
CA ILE A 84 10.18 14.48 -5.63
C ILE A 84 11.64 14.95 -5.60
N ARG A 85 11.97 15.82 -4.65
CA ARG A 85 13.33 16.36 -4.44
C ARG A 85 13.83 16.16 -3.00
N ASP A 86 12.91 16.02 -2.05
CA ASP A 86 13.21 15.80 -0.65
C ASP A 86 12.11 14.92 0.00
N MET A 87 12.35 14.54 1.26
CA MET A 87 11.46 13.66 2.03
C MET A 87 10.10 14.30 2.37
N ASN A 88 9.98 15.63 2.41
CA ASN A 88 8.72 16.31 2.75
C ASN A 88 7.67 16.14 1.65
N ASN A 89 8.11 15.86 0.42
CA ASN A 89 7.20 15.63 -0.71
C ASN A 89 6.77 14.17 -0.86
N VAL A 90 7.16 13.27 0.05
CA VAL A 90 6.90 11.83 -0.04
C VAL A 90 5.75 11.38 0.86
N ARG A 91 4.90 10.49 0.34
CA ARG A 91 3.86 9.76 1.08
C ARG A 91 4.35 8.40 1.57
N LEU A 92 5.07 8.39 2.67
CA LEU A 92 5.55 7.15 3.30
C LEU A 92 4.40 6.24 3.74
N ASP A 93 3.26 6.81 4.13
CA ASP A 93 2.02 6.11 4.50
C ASP A 93 1.44 5.26 3.36
N ARG A 94 1.85 5.53 2.12
CA ARG A 94 1.41 4.84 0.90
C ARG A 94 2.56 4.16 0.16
N SER A 95 3.68 3.95 0.83
CA SER A 95 4.84 3.31 0.22
C SER A 95 4.62 1.81 -0.02
N ILE A 96 5.27 1.30 -1.07
CA ILE A 96 5.34 -0.12 -1.37
C ILE A 96 6.74 -0.61 -1.04
N THR A 97 6.80 -1.66 -0.22
CA THR A 97 8.05 -2.31 0.15
C THR A 97 8.51 -3.26 -0.95
N LEU A 98 9.76 -3.08 -1.37
CA LEU A 98 10.48 -3.98 -2.25
C LEU A 98 11.66 -4.60 -1.51
N LEU A 99 11.67 -5.93 -1.47
CA LEU A 99 12.85 -6.70 -1.13
C LEU A 99 13.87 -6.62 -2.27
N LYS A 100 15.15 -6.91 -1.96
CA LYS A 100 16.25 -6.85 -2.94
C LYS A 100 15.95 -7.64 -4.22
N LYS A 101 15.40 -8.85 -4.10
CA LYS A 101 15.04 -9.70 -5.24
C LYS A 101 13.97 -9.04 -6.13
N GLN A 102 12.91 -8.49 -5.53
CA GLN A 102 11.85 -7.79 -6.26
C GLN A 102 12.41 -6.55 -6.96
N ALA A 103 13.23 -5.75 -6.28
CA ALA A 103 13.89 -4.60 -6.88
C ALA A 103 14.80 -4.99 -8.06
N GLN A 104 15.49 -6.12 -7.99
CA GLN A 104 16.28 -6.65 -9.11
C GLN A 104 15.43 -7.11 -10.30
N GLU A 105 14.24 -7.67 -10.06
CA GLU A 105 13.30 -8.06 -11.13
C GLU A 105 12.67 -6.83 -11.80
N LEU A 106 12.29 -5.82 -11.02
CA LEU A 106 11.87 -4.52 -11.54
C LEU A 106 12.99 -3.88 -12.38
N LEU A 107 14.22 -3.94 -11.88
CA LEU A 107 15.39 -3.40 -12.60
C LEU A 107 15.56 -4.05 -13.98
N LYS A 108 15.45 -5.38 -14.07
CA LYS A 108 15.49 -6.10 -15.36
C LYS A 108 14.39 -5.62 -16.32
N SER A 109 13.19 -5.37 -15.79
CA SER A 109 12.06 -4.87 -16.58
C SER A 109 12.31 -3.45 -17.11
N LEU A 110 12.92 -2.58 -16.29
CA LEU A 110 13.34 -1.25 -16.72
C LEU A 110 14.44 -1.30 -17.77
N GLU A 111 15.44 -2.16 -17.60
CA GLU A 111 16.53 -2.34 -18.58
C GLU A 111 16.01 -2.87 -19.92
N TYR A 112 15.11 -3.85 -19.90
CA TYR A 112 14.43 -4.33 -21.10
C TYR A 112 13.69 -3.19 -21.79
N SER A 113 12.93 -2.40 -21.04
CA SER A 113 12.14 -1.29 -21.57
C SER A 113 13.02 -0.22 -22.23
N ILE A 114 14.16 0.11 -21.61
CA ILE A 114 15.12 1.09 -22.16
C ILE A 114 15.75 0.57 -23.45
N ASN A 115 16.16 -0.70 -23.50
CA ASN A 115 16.74 -1.33 -24.68
C ASN A 115 15.76 -1.41 -25.87
N ASN A 116 14.45 -1.34 -25.61
CA ASN A 116 13.41 -1.36 -26.64
C ASN A 116 12.81 0.02 -26.93
N TRP A 117 13.19 1.08 -26.18
CA TRP A 117 12.57 2.40 -26.23
C TRP A 117 12.58 3.01 -27.65
N SER A 118 13.73 3.00 -28.31
CA SER A 118 13.91 3.63 -29.62
C SER A 118 13.67 2.68 -30.81
N LYS A 119 13.19 1.46 -30.57
CA LYS A 119 12.91 0.52 -31.65
C LYS A 119 11.70 1.00 -32.43
N ASN A 120 11.84 1.06 -33.75
CA ASN A 120 10.71 1.32 -34.65
C ASN A 120 9.82 0.06 -34.71
N ILE A 121 8.54 0.23 -34.38
CA ILE A 121 7.58 -0.88 -34.31
C ILE A 121 6.59 -0.75 -35.48
N PRO A 122 6.51 -1.75 -36.38
CA PRO A 122 5.51 -1.77 -37.46
C PRO A 122 4.08 -1.63 -36.94
N GLN A 123 3.17 -1.14 -37.79
CA GLN A 123 1.79 -0.80 -37.41
C GLN A 123 0.99 -1.93 -36.73
N LEU A 124 1.26 -3.19 -37.10
CA LEU A 124 0.56 -4.37 -36.59
C LEU A 124 1.27 -5.06 -35.42
N ASN A 125 2.43 -4.54 -34.98
CA ASN A 125 3.24 -5.14 -33.93
C ASN A 125 3.21 -4.30 -32.64
N GLY A 126 3.58 -4.92 -31.53
CA GLY A 126 3.74 -4.25 -30.24
C GLY A 126 4.72 -5.00 -29.36
N ILE A 127 5.45 -4.27 -28.53
CA ILE A 127 6.24 -4.80 -27.42
C ILE A 127 5.52 -4.39 -26.14
N ASN A 128 5.29 -5.35 -25.25
CA ASN A 128 4.73 -5.09 -23.92
C ASN A 128 5.50 -5.86 -22.86
N ILE A 129 5.73 -5.24 -21.72
CA ILE A 129 6.19 -5.91 -20.50
C ILE A 129 5.37 -5.39 -19.33
N GLU A 130 5.01 -6.31 -18.44
CA GLU A 130 4.31 -6.04 -17.20
C GLU A 130 5.13 -6.62 -16.06
N TYR A 131 5.34 -5.80 -15.03
CA TYR A 131 5.94 -6.18 -13.76
C TYR A 131 4.96 -5.84 -12.65
N LEU A 132 4.73 -6.78 -11.74
CA LEU A 132 3.78 -6.65 -10.63
C LEU A 132 4.41 -7.14 -9.33
N VAL A 133 4.26 -6.33 -8.28
CA VAL A 133 4.41 -6.75 -6.89
C VAL A 133 3.07 -6.54 -6.22
N ALA A 134 2.49 -7.65 -5.78
CA ALA A 134 1.24 -7.71 -5.05
C ALA A 134 1.37 -8.76 -3.93
N PRO A 135 0.59 -8.67 -2.85
CA PRO A 135 0.47 -9.79 -1.91
C PRO A 135 -0.04 -11.04 -2.65
N GLU A 136 0.43 -12.21 -2.23
CA GLU A 136 0.00 -13.50 -2.82
C GLU A 136 -1.45 -13.87 -2.44
N GLN A 137 -1.92 -13.39 -1.29
CA GLN A 137 -3.33 -13.48 -0.88
C GLN A 137 -4.00 -12.12 -1.07
N GLU A 138 -4.86 -12.02 -2.09
CA GLU A 138 -5.79 -10.91 -2.24
C GLU A 138 -6.71 -10.91 -1.02
N ILE A 139 -6.63 -9.86 -0.20
CA ILE A 139 -7.60 -9.52 0.86
C ILE A 139 -7.67 -10.58 1.98
N ILE A 140 -6.91 -10.35 3.05
CA ILE A 140 -7.23 -11.00 4.33
C ILE A 140 -8.37 -10.21 4.96
N GLN A 141 -9.55 -10.80 5.02
CA GLN A 141 -10.66 -10.28 5.79
C GLN A 141 -10.26 -10.33 7.28
N GLN A 142 -9.97 -9.16 7.87
CA GLN A 142 -9.58 -9.07 9.28
C GLN A 142 -10.77 -9.17 10.23
N SER A 143 -11.97 -8.86 9.73
CA SER A 143 -13.26 -9.11 10.38
C SER A 143 -14.37 -8.98 9.34
N ASP A 144 -15.62 -9.27 9.71
CA ASP A 144 -16.80 -9.14 8.85
C ASP A 144 -16.90 -7.78 8.12
N ASN A 145 -16.30 -6.72 8.68
CA ASN A 145 -16.36 -5.36 8.15
C ASN A 145 -15.00 -4.74 7.78
N VAL A 146 -13.88 -5.46 7.93
CA VAL A 146 -12.53 -4.90 7.69
C VAL A 146 -11.78 -5.72 6.63
N VAL A 147 -11.55 -5.07 5.49
CA VAL A 147 -10.70 -5.57 4.41
C VAL A 147 -9.40 -4.78 4.42
N THR A 148 -8.26 -5.48 4.58
CA THR A 148 -6.95 -4.85 4.47
C THR A 148 -6.45 -4.93 3.04
N TRP A 149 -6.25 -3.76 2.44
CA TRP A 149 -5.64 -3.62 1.12
C TRP A 149 -4.13 -3.53 1.30
N TYR A 150 -3.38 -4.43 0.68
CA TYR A 150 -1.93 -4.29 0.60
C TYR A 150 -1.58 -3.43 -0.61
N PRO A 151 -0.62 -2.51 -0.48
CA PRO A 151 -0.23 -1.64 -1.58
C PRO A 151 0.50 -2.46 -2.65
N THR A 152 0.09 -2.30 -3.91
CA THR A 152 0.69 -2.98 -5.06
C THR A 152 1.59 -2.03 -5.82
N LEU A 153 2.65 -2.57 -6.44
CA LEU A 153 3.43 -1.85 -7.44
C LEU A 153 3.24 -2.53 -8.78
N LYS A 154 2.83 -1.76 -9.79
CA LYS A 154 2.79 -2.22 -11.18
C LYS A 154 3.64 -1.31 -12.06
N PHE A 155 4.50 -1.90 -12.86
CA PHE A 155 5.23 -1.20 -13.92
C PHE A 155 4.85 -1.83 -15.26
N ASN A 156 4.34 -1.01 -16.17
CA ASN A 156 4.07 -1.41 -17.54
C ASN A 156 4.95 -0.61 -18.48
N TYR A 157 5.45 -1.27 -19.51
CA TYR A 157 6.02 -0.60 -20.65
C TYR A 157 5.42 -1.17 -21.92
N GLN A 158 5.05 -0.28 -22.82
CA GLN A 158 4.61 -0.62 -24.16
C GLN A 158 5.38 0.19 -25.19
N ASN A 159 5.63 -0.40 -26.36
CA ASN A 159 6.07 0.32 -27.54
C ASN A 159 5.34 -0.23 -28.76
N ASN A 160 4.64 0.64 -29.46
CA ASN A 160 3.84 0.33 -30.63
C ASN A 160 4.03 1.45 -31.68
N SER A 161 3.20 1.47 -32.73
CA SER A 161 3.27 2.48 -33.79
C SER A 161 3.05 3.93 -33.33
N LYS A 162 2.48 4.14 -32.13
CA LYS A 162 2.34 5.48 -31.51
C LYS A 162 3.55 5.87 -30.67
N GLY A 163 4.52 4.97 -30.51
CA GLY A 163 5.74 5.17 -29.74
C GLY A 163 5.73 4.50 -28.36
N PRO A 164 6.83 4.67 -27.62
CA PRO A 164 7.04 4.06 -26.32
C PRO A 164 6.33 4.82 -25.19
N LEU A 165 5.81 4.08 -24.21
CA LEU A 165 5.23 4.61 -22.98
C LEU A 165 5.54 3.68 -21.81
N GLY A 166 6.16 4.23 -20.76
CA GLY A 166 6.26 3.58 -19.46
C GLY A 166 5.21 4.12 -18.49
N ILE A 167 4.67 3.26 -17.64
CA ILE A 167 3.66 3.59 -16.64
C ILE A 167 4.05 2.93 -15.32
N VAL A 168 4.10 3.70 -14.24
CA VAL A 168 4.20 3.19 -12.87
C VAL A 168 2.90 3.44 -12.15
N ILE A 169 2.37 2.40 -11.54
CA ILE A 169 1.18 2.43 -10.71
C ILE A 169 1.56 2.01 -9.30
N LEU A 170 1.17 2.82 -8.32
CA LEU A 170 1.36 2.53 -6.89
C LEU A 170 -0.01 2.48 -6.22
N GLY A 171 -0.32 1.39 -5.52
CA GLY A 171 -1.59 1.18 -4.82
C GLY A 171 -2.74 0.70 -5.72
N GLU A 172 -3.87 0.42 -5.08
CA GLU A 172 -5.09 -0.12 -5.70
C GLU A 172 -6.31 0.77 -5.43
N GLY A 173 -7.36 0.58 -6.23
CA GLY A 173 -8.65 1.25 -6.04
C GLY A 173 -8.56 2.78 -5.98
N PHE A 174 -9.26 3.39 -5.01
CA PHE A 174 -9.29 4.84 -4.81
C PHE A 174 -7.96 5.45 -4.33
N LEU A 175 -6.99 4.62 -3.95
CA LEU A 175 -5.68 5.04 -3.44
C LEU A 175 -4.55 4.81 -4.47
N LYS A 176 -4.94 4.63 -5.73
CA LYS A 176 -4.04 4.39 -6.85
C LYS A 176 -3.37 5.68 -7.34
N TYR A 177 -2.05 5.65 -7.44
CA TYR A 177 -1.23 6.70 -8.06
C TYR A 177 -0.74 6.21 -9.41
N TYR A 178 -0.83 7.08 -10.41
CA TYR A 178 -0.47 6.77 -11.80
C TYR A 178 0.59 7.76 -12.29
N TYR A 179 1.70 7.23 -12.80
CA TYR A 179 2.86 8.01 -13.22
C TYR A 179 3.30 7.62 -14.62
N GLU A 180 3.21 8.55 -15.56
CA GLU A 180 3.72 8.35 -16.92
C GLU A 180 5.21 8.67 -16.99
N LEU A 181 5.97 7.68 -17.45
CA LEU A 181 7.36 7.77 -17.86
C LEU A 181 7.37 7.95 -19.38
N ASN A 182 6.93 9.11 -19.85
CA ASN A 182 6.76 9.46 -21.27
C ASN A 182 8.06 9.91 -21.96
N SER A 183 9.21 9.76 -21.32
CA SER A 183 10.53 10.04 -21.91
C SER A 183 11.54 8.99 -21.47
N ILE A 184 12.51 8.71 -22.34
CA ILE A 184 13.62 7.81 -22.00
C ILE A 184 14.37 8.31 -20.77
N GLY A 185 14.56 9.62 -20.63
CA GLY A 185 15.24 10.23 -19.48
C GLY A 185 14.59 9.91 -18.13
N LYS A 186 13.25 9.88 -18.07
CA LYS A 186 12.53 9.48 -16.84
C LYS A 186 12.70 7.99 -16.54
N LEU A 187 12.64 7.15 -17.56
CA LEU A 187 12.81 5.70 -17.42
C LEU A 187 14.23 5.34 -16.98
N GLU A 188 15.23 5.99 -17.57
CA GLU A 188 16.64 5.88 -17.18
C GLU A 188 16.87 6.41 -15.76
N ASN A 189 16.23 7.53 -15.39
CA ASN A 189 16.32 8.05 -14.03
C ASN A 189 15.76 7.03 -13.02
N PHE A 190 14.61 6.42 -13.31
CA PHE A 190 14.06 5.36 -12.47
C PHE A 190 15.01 4.17 -12.34
N ARG A 191 15.51 3.64 -13.47
CA ARG A 191 16.53 2.58 -13.48
C ARG A 191 17.73 2.94 -12.60
N ASP A 192 18.27 4.15 -12.78
CA ASP A 192 19.50 4.58 -12.14
C ASP A 192 19.37 4.77 -10.63
N LEU A 193 18.26 5.35 -10.18
CA LEU A 193 17.96 5.52 -8.75
C LEU A 193 17.70 4.16 -8.10
N LEU A 194 16.99 3.25 -8.80
CA LEU A 194 16.77 1.89 -8.31
C LEU A 194 18.07 1.09 -8.22
N LYS A 195 18.97 1.22 -9.20
CA LYS A 195 20.32 0.61 -9.15
C LYS A 195 21.08 1.05 -7.90
N ILE A 196 21.10 2.35 -7.61
CA ILE A 196 21.75 2.88 -6.40
C ILE A 196 21.10 2.28 -5.15
N ALA A 197 19.77 2.29 -5.07
CA ALA A 197 19.04 1.77 -3.92
C ALA A 197 19.39 0.29 -3.65
N ILE A 198 19.47 -0.54 -4.70
CA ILE A 198 19.85 -1.96 -4.61
C ILE A 198 21.27 -2.16 -4.06
N THR A 199 22.20 -1.27 -4.38
CA THR A 199 23.58 -1.36 -3.86
C THR A 199 23.71 -1.00 -2.38
N LYS A 200 22.75 -0.25 -1.84
CA LYS A 200 22.74 0.21 -0.45
C LYS A 200 22.09 -0.79 0.52
N ILE A 201 21.28 -1.71 0.00
CA ILE A 201 20.54 -2.72 0.78
C ILE A 201 21.16 -4.11 0.74
#